data_AF-A0A6A4G3Y5-F1
#
_entry.id   AF-A0A6A4G3Y5-F1
#
_cell.length_a   1.000
_cell.length_b   1.000
_cell.length_c   1.000
_cell.angle_alpha   90.00
_cell.angle_beta   90.00
_cell.angle_gamma   90.00
#
_symmetry.space_group_name_H-M   'P 1'
#
loop_
_entity.id
_entity.type
_entity.pdbx_description
1 polymer ?
#
loop_
_entity_poly.entity_id
_entity_poly.type
_entity_poly.pdbx_seq_one_letter_code
_entity_poly.pdbx_strand_id
1 'polypeptide(L)'
;MPSQRQQQRGEQGEEEGFRRSSNLSQRAMFIEELFKVIKESNVYKNEYSEIVVIIFDNEPSYSQTEVLVPVHDDLGLRRLGPYRLMCNPIENGFRSVTAHIMQYLSLMRDMNQPRTQLTSTGPWISEAEAHV
;
A
#
# COMPACT_ATOMS: atom_id res chain seq x y z
N MET A 1 -0.44 39.24 11.48
CA MET A 1 0.31 38.38 10.56
C MET A 1 0.47 37.02 11.22
N PRO A 2 -0.19 35.95 10.74
CA PRO A 2 -0.03 34.62 11.33
C PRO A 2 1.42 34.14 11.20
N SER A 3 1.92 33.49 12.24
CA SER A 3 3.30 32.98 12.31
C SER A 3 3.48 31.80 11.34
N GLN A 4 4.64 31.71 10.67
CA GLN A 4 4.99 30.59 9.77
C GLN A 4 4.78 29.19 10.38
N ARG A 5 4.80 29.06 11.72
CA ARG A 5 4.48 27.81 12.43
C ARG A 5 3.00 27.41 12.39
N GLN A 6 2.09 28.36 12.22
CA GLN A 6 0.65 28.10 12.05
C GLN A 6 0.31 27.72 10.60
N GLN A 7 1.06 28.24 9.62
CA GLN A 7 0.91 27.89 8.21
C GLN A 7 1.31 26.42 7.95
N GLN A 8 2.46 25.98 8.48
CA GLN A 8 2.94 24.61 8.32
C GLN A 8 2.09 23.57 9.06
N ARG A 9 1.45 23.94 10.18
CA ARG A 9 0.52 23.07 10.90
C ARG A 9 -0.82 22.92 10.16
N GLY A 10 -1.24 23.94 9.41
CA GLY A 10 -2.40 23.88 8.51
C GLY A 10 -2.14 22.97 7.32
N GLU A 11 -0.99 23.11 6.67
CA GLU A 11 -0.62 22.32 5.49
C GLU A 11 -0.36 20.84 5.81
N GLN A 12 0.25 20.53 6.96
CA GLN A 12 0.37 19.15 7.45
C GLN A 12 -0.97 18.53 7.86
N GLY A 13 -1.93 19.35 8.32
CA GLY A 13 -3.30 18.91 8.61
C GLY A 13 -4.15 18.69 7.35
N GLU A 14 -3.83 19.39 6.26
CA GLU A 14 -4.51 19.27 4.97
C GLU A 14 -3.96 18.09 4.13
N GLU A 15 -2.66 17.82 4.15
CA GLU A 15 -2.08 16.61 3.52
C GLU A 15 -2.45 15.32 4.26
N GLU A 16 -2.55 15.32 5.59
CA GLU A 16 -3.11 14.19 6.33
C GLU A 16 -4.64 14.08 6.20
N GLY A 17 -5.31 15.18 5.85
CA GLY A 17 -6.74 15.26 5.59
C GLY A 17 -7.16 14.67 4.23
N PHE A 18 -6.28 14.69 3.23
CA PHE A 18 -6.54 14.13 1.90
C PHE A 18 -6.76 12.61 1.92
N ARG A 19 -6.31 11.92 2.98
CA ARG A 19 -6.30 10.45 3.05
C ARG A 19 -7.40 9.81 3.91
N ARG A 20 -8.31 10.58 4.52
CA ARG A 20 -9.26 10.03 5.53
C ARG A 20 -10.73 10.42 5.43
N SER A 21 -11.17 11.08 4.36
CA SER A 21 -12.57 11.50 4.25
C SER A 21 -13.15 11.26 2.85
N SER A 22 -13.30 9.99 2.45
CA SER A 22 -14.37 9.68 1.51
C SER A 22 -15.67 9.61 2.31
N ASN A 23 -16.68 10.36 1.89
CA ASN A 23 -17.99 10.31 2.54
C ASN A 23 -18.49 8.86 2.50
N LEU A 24 -19.05 8.37 3.59
CA LEU A 24 -19.56 7.00 3.71
C LEU A 24 -20.49 6.61 2.53
N SER A 25 -21.30 7.56 2.06
CA SER A 25 -22.14 7.41 0.88
C SER A 25 -21.34 7.22 -0.41
N GLN A 26 -20.20 7.89 -0.57
CA GLN A 26 -19.32 7.72 -1.73
C GLN A 26 -18.72 6.31 -1.78
N ARG A 27 -18.35 5.74 -0.62
CA ARG A 27 -17.83 4.37 -0.56
C ARG A 27 -18.89 3.35 -0.97
N ALA A 28 -20.12 3.53 -0.49
CA ALA A 28 -21.25 2.68 -0.87
C ALA A 28 -21.59 2.81 -2.37
N MET A 29 -21.64 4.04 -2.89
CA MET A 29 -21.84 4.28 -4.33
C MET A 29 -20.74 3.66 -5.19
N PHE A 30 -19.48 3.76 -4.74
CA PHE A 30 -18.35 3.14 -5.43
C PHE A 30 -18.50 1.61 -5.50
N ILE A 31 -18.92 0.97 -4.40
CA ILE A 31 -19.16 -0.48 -4.37
C ILE A 31 -20.28 -0.88 -5.34
N GLU A 32 -21.37 -0.10 -5.36
CA GLU A 32 -22.50 -0.31 -6.27
C GLU A 32 -22.07 -0.18 -7.74
N GLU A 33 -21.31 0.85 -8.07
CA GLU A 33 -20.78 1.07 -9.41
C GLU A 33 -19.81 -0.05 -9.83
N LEU A 34 -18.91 -0.43 -8.93
CA LEU A 34 -17.98 -1.55 -9.14
C LEU A 34 -18.73 -2.86 -9.42
N PHE A 35 -19.77 -3.14 -8.63
CA PHE A 35 -20.62 -4.31 -8.84
C PHE A 35 -21.26 -4.32 -10.23
N LYS A 36 -21.83 -3.19 -10.67
CA LYS A 36 -22.41 -3.07 -12.02
C LYS A 36 -21.38 -3.31 -13.11
N VAL A 37 -20.20 -2.68 -13.01
CA VAL A 37 -19.12 -2.86 -13.98
C VAL A 37 -18.68 -4.33 -14.04
N ILE A 38 -18.56 -5.01 -12.91
CA ILE A 38 -18.24 -6.45 -12.87
C ILE A 38 -19.33 -7.26 -13.55
N LYS A 39 -20.61 -7.03 -13.22
CA LYS A 39 -21.74 -7.75 -13.82
C LYS A 39 -21.89 -7.47 -15.32
N GLU A 40 -21.43 -6.32 -15.80
CA GLU A 40 -21.47 -5.95 -17.22
C GLU A 40 -20.27 -6.50 -18.02
N SER A 41 -19.15 -6.77 -17.34
CA SER A 41 -17.93 -7.33 -17.94
C SER A 41 -18.20 -8.62 -18.71
N ASN A 42 -17.75 -8.66 -19.96
CA ASN A 42 -17.82 -9.85 -20.81
C ASN A 42 -16.98 -11.01 -20.26
N VAL A 43 -15.81 -10.72 -19.68
CA VAL A 43 -14.96 -11.71 -19.02
C VAL A 43 -15.73 -12.36 -17.87
N TYR A 44 -16.38 -11.53 -17.04
CA TYR A 44 -17.18 -12.05 -15.94
C TYR A 44 -18.35 -12.89 -16.46
N LYS A 45 -19.20 -12.35 -17.35
CA LYS A 45 -20.36 -13.07 -17.89
C LYS A 45 -20.02 -14.40 -18.56
N ASN A 46 -18.86 -14.49 -19.22
CA ASN A 46 -18.47 -15.68 -19.99
C ASN A 46 -17.79 -16.74 -19.13
N GLU A 47 -17.05 -16.34 -18.10
CA GLU A 47 -16.23 -17.26 -17.29
C GLU A 47 -16.82 -17.53 -15.89
N TYR A 48 -17.71 -16.65 -15.41
CA TYR A 48 -18.26 -16.68 -14.06
C TYR A 48 -19.77 -16.37 -14.08
N SER A 49 -20.60 -17.34 -13.68
CA SER A 49 -22.06 -17.18 -13.64
C SER A 49 -22.61 -16.94 -12.23
N GLU A 50 -21.73 -16.86 -11.24
CA GLU A 50 -22.09 -16.94 -9.82
C GLU A 50 -22.02 -15.56 -9.15
N ILE A 51 -22.04 -15.55 -7.82
CA ILE A 51 -22.19 -14.38 -6.96
C ILE A 51 -20.91 -13.54 -6.94
N VAL A 52 -21.03 -12.21 -7.00
CA VAL A 52 -19.90 -11.30 -6.75
C VAL A 52 -19.71 -11.19 -5.24
N VAL A 53 -18.52 -11.53 -4.74
CA VAL A 53 -18.20 -11.39 -3.31
C VAL A 53 -17.18 -10.28 -3.11
N ILE A 54 -17.56 -9.25 -2.35
CA ILE A 54 -16.67 -8.16 -1.96
C ILE A 54 -16.23 -8.38 -0.51
N ILE A 55 -14.91 -8.42 -0.32
CA ILE A 55 -14.29 -8.67 0.97
C ILE A 55 -13.71 -7.36 1.51
N PHE A 56 -14.22 -6.90 2.65
CA PHE A 56 -13.69 -5.76 3.39
C PHE A 56 -12.66 -6.19 4.42
N ASP A 57 -11.69 -5.31 4.68
CA ASP A 57 -10.86 -5.43 5.86
C ASP A 57 -11.69 -5.15 7.13
N ASN A 58 -11.20 -5.61 8.28
CA ASN A 58 -11.93 -5.50 9.54
C ASN A 58 -11.95 -4.07 10.13
N GLU A 59 -11.41 -3.07 9.44
CA GLU A 59 -11.36 -1.70 9.93
C GLU A 59 -12.78 -1.17 10.25
N PRO A 60 -13.01 -0.53 11.41
CA PRO A 60 -14.34 -0.04 11.80
C PRO A 60 -15.00 0.88 10.76
N SER A 61 -14.22 1.61 9.98
CA SER A 61 -14.73 2.51 8.94
C SER A 61 -15.44 1.78 7.78
N TYR A 62 -15.11 0.51 7.50
CA TYR A 62 -15.80 -0.30 6.47
C TYR A 62 -17.14 -0.85 6.97
N SER A 63 -17.29 -1.09 8.27
CA SER A 63 -18.53 -1.67 8.85
C SER A 63 -19.77 -0.81 8.61
N GLN A 64 -19.59 0.50 8.52
CA GLN A 64 -20.67 1.43 8.23
C GLN A 64 -21.02 1.45 6.74
N THR A 65 -20.08 1.07 5.87
CA THR A 65 -20.25 1.11 4.42
C THR A 65 -21.16 -0.04 3.97
N GLU A 66 -20.99 -1.24 4.55
CA GLU A 66 -21.80 -2.43 4.27
C GLU A 66 -23.31 -2.19 4.40
N VAL A 67 -23.70 -1.41 5.42
CA VAL A 67 -25.12 -1.12 5.71
C VAL A 67 -25.77 -0.23 4.65
N LEU A 68 -24.97 0.53 3.90
CA LEU A 68 -25.44 1.50 2.91
C LEU A 68 -25.36 1.01 1.46
N VAL A 69 -24.71 -0.13 1.22
CA VAL A 69 -24.67 -0.75 -0.10
C VAL A 69 -26.05 -1.36 -0.38
N PRO A 70 -26.65 -1.08 -1.55
CA PRO A 70 -27.90 -1.71 -1.94
C PRO A 70 -27.80 -3.24 -1.92
N VAL A 71 -28.89 -3.90 -1.50
CA VAL A 71 -28.95 -5.37 -1.47
C VAL A 71 -29.19 -5.87 -2.90
N HIS A 72 -28.36 -6.81 -3.34
CA HIS A 72 -28.56 -7.58 -4.57
C HIS A 72 -28.49 -9.07 -4.24
N ASP A 73 -29.32 -9.88 -4.90
CA ASP A 73 -29.38 -11.34 -4.66
C ASP A 73 -28.06 -12.04 -5.01
N ASP A 74 -27.27 -11.44 -5.88
CA ASP A 74 -25.99 -11.93 -6.39
C ASP A 74 -24.78 -11.09 -5.94
N LEU A 75 -24.94 -10.29 -4.88
CA LEU A 75 -23.85 -9.59 -4.20
C LEU A 75 -23.68 -10.08 -2.76
N GLY A 76 -22.53 -10.68 -2.46
CA GLY A 76 -22.13 -11.05 -1.11
C GLY A 76 -21.13 -10.06 -0.52
N LEU A 77 -21.48 -9.41 0.60
CA LEU A 77 -20.53 -8.60 1.38
C LEU A 77 -19.97 -9.43 2.54
N ARG A 78 -18.64 -9.47 2.66
CA ARG A 78 -17.94 -10.23 3.71
C ARG A 78 -16.88 -9.38 4.38
N ARG A 79 -16.66 -9.62 5.67
CA ARG A 79 -15.55 -9.02 6.43
C ARG A 79 -14.48 -10.05 6.72
N LEU A 80 -13.23 -9.64 6.60
CA LEU A 80 -12.12 -10.41 7.14
C LEU A 80 -12.19 -10.41 8.66
N GLY A 81 -11.89 -11.55 9.27
CA GLY A 81 -11.74 -11.64 10.72
C GLY A 81 -10.51 -10.85 11.20
N PRO A 82 -10.45 -10.51 12.50
CA PRO A 82 -9.31 -9.81 13.08
C PRO A 82 -7.98 -10.51 12.76
N TYR A 83 -6.95 -9.71 12.45
CA TYR A 83 -5.56 -10.18 12.23
C TYR A 83 -5.37 -11.20 11.10
N ARG A 84 -6.29 -11.22 10.11
CA ARG A 84 -6.18 -12.06 8.91
C ARG A 84 -5.51 -11.35 7.73
N LEU A 85 -4.44 -10.60 7.99
CA LEU A 85 -3.63 -9.91 6.96
C LEU A 85 -3.17 -10.88 5.85
N MET A 86 -2.75 -12.09 6.22
CA MET A 86 -2.36 -13.15 5.28
C MET A 86 -3.49 -13.61 4.35
N CYS A 87 -4.75 -13.43 4.76
CA CYS A 87 -5.94 -13.78 4.00
C CYS A 87 -6.48 -12.59 3.20
N ASN A 88 -5.87 -11.41 3.33
CA ASN A 88 -6.24 -10.26 2.52
C ASN A 88 -5.45 -10.30 1.20
N PRO A 89 -6.08 -10.59 0.04
CA PRO A 89 -5.39 -10.60 -1.24
C PRO A 89 -4.76 -9.24 -1.59
N ILE A 90 -5.29 -8.13 -1.05
CA ILE A 90 -4.73 -6.79 -1.21
C ILE A 90 -3.39 -6.68 -0.47
N GLU A 91 -3.30 -7.20 0.75
CA GLU A 91 -2.07 -7.19 1.55
C GLU A 91 -0.96 -8.03 0.89
N ASN A 92 -1.30 -9.19 0.33
CA ASN A 92 -0.34 -9.97 -0.46
C ASN A 92 0.19 -9.19 -1.67
N GLY A 93 -0.65 -8.39 -2.33
CA GLY A 93 -0.22 -7.45 -3.37
C GLY A 93 0.79 -6.43 -2.86
N PHE A 94 0.51 -5.78 -1.72
CA PHE A 94 1.43 -4.81 -1.11
C PHE A 94 2.77 -5.44 -0.71
N ARG A 95 2.76 -6.67 -0.21
CA ARG A 95 3.98 -7.41 0.11
C ARG A 95 4.82 -7.67 -1.14
N SER A 96 4.19 -8.04 -2.25
CA SER A 96 4.88 -8.24 -3.54
C SER A 96 5.54 -6.95 -4.04
N VAL A 97 4.81 -5.83 -4.04
CA VAL A 97 5.34 -4.52 -4.44
C VAL A 97 6.48 -4.10 -3.52
N THR A 98 6.31 -4.25 -2.22
CA THR A 98 7.35 -3.95 -1.22
C THR A 98 8.61 -4.78 -1.48
N ALA A 99 8.47 -6.08 -1.76
CA ALA A 99 9.60 -6.95 -2.09
C ALA A 99 10.35 -6.46 -3.34
N HIS A 100 9.63 -6.06 -4.39
CA HIS A 100 10.23 -5.51 -5.61
C HIS A 100 10.99 -4.21 -5.36
N ILE A 101 10.41 -3.29 -4.57
CA ILE A 101 11.07 -2.04 -4.19
C ILE A 101 12.35 -2.34 -3.39
N MET A 102 12.27 -3.23 -2.40
CA MET A 102 13.43 -3.59 -1.59
C MET A 102 14.52 -4.25 -2.44
N GLN A 103 14.17 -5.14 -3.37
CA GLN A 103 15.12 -5.76 -4.29
C GLN A 103 15.81 -4.72 -5.18
N TYR A 104 15.05 -3.78 -5.73
CA TYR A 104 15.60 -2.68 -6.52
C TYR A 104 16.57 -1.83 -5.70
N LEU A 105 16.19 -1.44 -4.48
CA LEU A 105 17.04 -0.65 -3.59
C LEU A 105 18.32 -1.39 -3.19
N SER A 106 18.25 -2.69 -2.92
CA SER A 106 19.42 -3.52 -2.64
C SER A 106 20.38 -3.56 -3.83
N LEU A 107 19.87 -3.77 -5.05
CA LEU A 107 20.69 -3.75 -6.26
C LEU A 107 21.39 -2.41 -6.46
N MET A 108 20.68 -1.31 -6.26
CA MET A 108 21.26 0.04 -6.36
C MET A 108 22.34 0.29 -5.29
N ARG A 109 22.19 -0.26 -4.09
CA ARG A 109 23.23 -0.19 -3.04
C ARG A 109 24.46 -0.99 -3.42
N ASP A 110 24.31 -2.20 -3.96
CA ASP A 110 25.44 -3.03 -4.36
C ASP A 110 26.21 -2.43 -5.54
N MET A 111 25.51 -1.82 -6.51
CA MET A 111 26.17 -1.10 -7.62
C MET A 111 26.90 0.16 -7.17
N ASN A 112 26.42 0.81 -6.11
CA ASN A 112 27.00 2.04 -5.57
C ASN A 112 27.97 1.80 -4.40
N GLN A 113 28.21 0.55 -4.00
CA GLN A 113 29.26 0.23 -3.06
C GLN A 113 30.62 0.50 -3.74
N PRO A 114 31.51 1.29 -3.12
CA PRO A 114 32.87 1.42 -3.64
C PRO A 114 33.49 0.03 -3.66
N ARG A 115 33.78 -0.48 -4.86
CA ARG A 115 34.46 -1.75 -5.09
C ARG A 115 35.75 -1.71 -4.28
N THR A 116 35.76 -2.33 -3.11
CA THR A 116 36.98 -2.49 -2.33
C THR A 116 37.78 -3.53 -3.08
N GLN A 117 38.57 -3.06 -4.04
CA GLN A 117 39.54 -3.86 -4.74
C GLN A 117 40.48 -4.40 -3.65
N LEU A 118 40.45 -5.71 -3.40
CA LEU A 118 41.61 -6.35 -2.78
C LEU A 118 42.75 -6.23 -3.79
N THR A 119 43.54 -5.17 -3.67
CA THR A 119 44.84 -5.10 -4.35
C THR A 119 45.75 -6.08 -3.64
N SER A 120 45.76 -7.31 -4.17
CA SER A 120 46.80 -8.29 -3.93
C SER A 120 48.13 -7.75 -4.48
N THR A 121 48.83 -6.91 -3.73
CA THR A 121 50.28 -6.62 -3.86
C THR A 121 50.73 -5.72 -2.71
N GLY A 122 51.70 -6.16 -1.88
CA GLY A 122 52.25 -5.41 -0.72
C GLY A 122 53.27 -4.31 -1.12
N PRO A 123 54.20 -3.87 -0.24
CA PRO A 123 54.26 -3.94 1.23
C PRO A 123 53.95 -2.58 1.91
N TRP A 124 53.68 -2.61 3.21
CA TRP A 124 53.47 -1.41 4.03
C TRP A 124 54.80 -0.69 4.31
N ILE A 125 54.96 0.53 3.80
CA ILE A 125 55.94 1.47 4.33
C ILE A 125 55.32 2.86 4.31
N SER A 126 55.11 3.43 5.49
CA SER A 126 55.08 4.87 5.68
C SER A 126 55.80 5.13 6.99
N GLU A 127 57.09 5.38 6.82
CA GLU A 127 57.99 5.93 7.82
C GLU A 127 57.62 7.42 7.96
N ALA A 128 56.87 7.76 9.02
CA ALA A 128 56.78 9.11 9.55
C ALA A 128 56.06 9.07 10.90
N GLU A 129 56.79 8.73 11.96
CA GLU A 129 56.71 9.31 13.31
C GLU A 129 57.44 8.39 14.29
N ALA A 130 58.76 8.57 14.37
CA ALA A 130 59.54 8.19 15.53
C ALA A 130 60.11 9.47 16.14
N HIS A 131 59.26 10.19 16.86
CA HIS A 131 59.70 11.06 17.94
C HIS A 131 59.69 10.23 19.23
N VAL A 132 60.87 9.83 19.71
CA VAL A 132 61.42 9.98 21.08
C VAL A 132 62.87 9.54 21.05
#